data_AF-A0A077R210-F1
#
_entry.id   AF-A0A077R210-F1
#
_cell.length_a   1.000
_cell.length_b   1.000
_cell.length_c   1.000
_cell.angle_alpha   90.00
_cell.angle_beta   90.00
_cell.angle_gamma   90.00
#
_symmetry.space_group_name_H-M   'P 1'
#
loop_
_entity.id
_entity.type
_entity.pdbx_description
1 polymer ?
#
loop_
_entity_poly.entity_id
_entity_poly.type
_entity_poly.pdbx_seq_one_letter_code
_entity_poly.pdbx_strand_id
1 'polypeptide(L)'
;MSSTNNLNNAKAAQSVAPLGLPAPSEAPASSEANNVIKLDHLGPMIVNSDGTISRIANWQNLSKVEKERSLRLLAKRNNARMESLKAGDQH
;
A
#
# COMPACT_ATOMS: atom_id res chain seq x y z
N MET A 1 -54.64 52.94 6.81
CA MET A 1 -55.02 52.73 5.39
C MET A 1 -53.85 52.07 4.70
N SER A 2 -54.09 50.87 4.18
CA SER A 2 -53.09 50.01 3.53
C SER A 2 -52.79 50.51 2.11
N SER A 3 -51.52 50.43 1.70
CA SER A 3 -51.00 50.40 0.32
C SER A 3 -49.46 50.36 0.45
N THR A 4 -48.66 49.47 -0.14
CA THR A 4 -48.79 48.56 -1.30
C THR A 4 -47.66 47.52 -1.25
N ASN A 5 -47.99 46.25 -1.59
CA ASN A 5 -47.32 45.33 -2.53
C ASN A 5 -45.85 44.87 -2.29
N ASN A 6 -45.35 43.66 -2.64
CA ASN A 6 -45.79 42.27 -2.85
C ASN A 6 -44.55 41.51 -3.40
N LEU A 7 -44.59 40.18 -3.35
CA LEU A 7 -43.88 39.17 -4.17
C LEU A 7 -42.54 38.59 -3.67
N ASN A 8 -42.69 37.33 -3.22
CA ASN A 8 -42.02 36.13 -3.75
C ASN A 8 -40.56 35.85 -3.40
N ASN A 9 -40.35 34.72 -2.72
CA ASN A 9 -39.44 33.72 -3.26
C ASN A 9 -39.86 32.31 -2.86
N ALA A 10 -40.44 31.57 -3.80
CA ALA A 10 -40.72 30.16 -3.67
C ALA A 10 -39.75 29.37 -4.56
N LYS A 11 -39.19 28.31 -3.98
CA LYS A 11 -38.85 27.03 -4.62
C LYS A 11 -37.60 26.98 -5.54
N ALA A 12 -36.60 26.23 -5.09
CA ALA A 12 -35.97 25.19 -5.93
C ALA A 12 -35.29 24.12 -5.06
N ALA A 13 -35.71 22.88 -5.24
CA ALA A 13 -35.10 21.69 -4.65
C ALA A 13 -33.82 21.32 -5.42
N GLN A 14 -32.78 20.85 -4.73
CA GLN A 14 -31.62 20.22 -5.36
C GLN A 14 -31.44 18.81 -4.79
N SER A 15 -31.60 17.83 -5.69
CA SER A 15 -31.35 16.41 -5.53
C SER A 15 -29.87 16.13 -5.29
N VAL A 16 -29.55 15.42 -4.21
CA VAL A 16 -28.18 14.96 -3.91
C VAL A 16 -27.82 13.76 -4.77
N ALA A 17 -27.13 14.02 -5.88
CA ALA A 17 -26.46 12.98 -6.65
C ALA A 17 -25.29 12.39 -5.81
N PRO A 18 -25.06 11.07 -5.83
CA PRO A 18 -23.91 10.48 -5.15
C PRO A 18 -22.62 10.99 -5.79
N LEU A 19 -21.68 11.48 -4.97
CA LEU A 19 -20.37 11.94 -5.43
C LEU A 19 -19.65 10.78 -6.13
N GLY A 20 -19.51 10.86 -7.45
CA GLY A 20 -18.66 9.98 -8.23
C GLY A 20 -17.19 10.24 -7.92
N LEU A 21 -16.39 9.18 -7.92
CA LEU A 21 -14.93 9.32 -7.86
C LEU A 21 -14.46 10.09 -9.11
N PRO A 22 -13.49 11.02 -8.97
CA PRO A 22 -12.99 11.80 -10.11
C PRO A 22 -12.38 10.87 -11.16
N ALA A 23 -12.54 11.24 -12.44
CA ALA A 23 -11.88 10.54 -13.54
C ALA A 23 -10.35 10.55 -13.30
N PRO A 24 -9.60 9.51 -13.72
CA PRO A 24 -8.15 9.43 -13.52
C PRO A 24 -7.36 10.65 -14.05
N SER A 25 -7.93 11.40 -14.99
CA SER A 25 -7.36 12.63 -15.55
C SER A 25 -7.56 13.88 -14.69
N GLU A 26 -8.54 13.88 -13.77
CA GLU A 26 -8.83 14.99 -12.84
C GLU A 26 -8.33 14.74 -11.42
N ALA A 27 -7.86 13.53 -11.12
CA ALA A 27 -7.11 13.28 -9.90
C ALA A 27 -5.78 14.06 -9.97
N PRO A 28 -5.40 14.84 -8.94
CA PRO A 28 -4.03 15.35 -8.88
C PRO A 28 -3.13 14.13 -9.00
N ALA A 29 -2.31 14.08 -10.04
CA ALA A 29 -1.32 13.04 -10.21
C ALA A 29 -0.53 13.01 -8.90
N SER A 30 -0.78 12.00 -8.06
CA SER A 30 0.02 11.75 -6.87
C SER A 30 1.36 11.25 -7.39
N SER A 31 2.16 12.20 -7.86
CA SER A 31 3.44 12.04 -8.51
C SER A 31 4.47 11.70 -7.45
N GLU A 32 4.32 10.54 -6.80
CA GLU A 32 5.37 9.94 -6.00
C GLU A 32 5.38 8.42 -6.18
N ALA A 33 5.32 7.96 -7.44
CA ALA A 33 5.75 6.61 -7.81
C ALA A 33 7.28 6.39 -7.60
N ASN A 34 7.99 7.39 -7.08
CA ASN A 34 9.43 7.40 -6.82
C ASN A 34 9.76 7.78 -5.36
N ASN A 35 8.87 7.50 -4.40
CA ASN A 35 9.27 7.57 -3.01
C ASN A 35 10.22 6.39 -2.74
N VAL A 36 11.52 6.63 -2.90
CA VAL A 36 12.57 5.71 -2.44
C VAL A 36 12.52 5.77 -0.91
N ILE A 37 11.56 5.06 -0.33
CA ILE A 37 11.41 4.94 1.11
C ILE A 37 12.68 4.22 1.57
N LYS A 38 13.60 4.97 2.20
CA LYS A 38 14.78 4.40 2.84
C LYS A 38 14.31 3.51 3.97
N LEU A 39 14.30 2.22 3.69
CA LEU A 39 13.77 1.17 4.56
C LEU A 39 14.94 0.52 5.32
N ASP A 40 15.81 1.35 5.89
CA ASP A 40 17.09 0.96 6.52
C ASP A 40 16.89 0.05 7.77
N HIS A 41 15.65 -0.07 8.25
CA HIS A 41 15.28 -0.75 9.50
C HIS A 41 14.49 -2.06 9.29
N LEU A 42 14.24 -2.48 8.04
CA LEU A 42 13.38 -3.64 7.77
C LEU A 42 14.01 -5.00 8.05
N GLY A 43 15.34 -5.05 8.17
CA GLY A 43 16.05 -6.31 8.29
C GLY A 43 16.01 -7.16 7.01
N PRO A 44 16.37 -8.45 7.12
CA PRO A 44 16.45 -9.34 5.98
C PRO A 44 15.05 -9.76 5.50
N MET A 45 14.91 -9.88 4.18
CA MET A 45 13.66 -10.33 3.53
C MET A 45 13.62 -11.85 3.36
N ILE A 46 12.41 -12.40 3.40
CA ILE A 46 12.09 -13.82 3.29
C ILE A 46 11.49 -14.06 1.92
N VAL A 47 11.99 -15.07 1.20
CA VAL A 47 11.32 -15.60 -0.01
C VAL A 47 10.40 -16.72 0.43
N ASN A 48 9.13 -16.68 0.02
CA ASN A 48 8.15 -17.71 0.30
C ASN A 48 8.12 -18.76 -0.83
N SER A 49 7.46 -19.89 -0.60
CA SER A 49 7.34 -20.96 -1.60
C SER A 49 6.45 -20.57 -2.79
N ASP A 50 5.61 -19.55 -2.63
CA ASP A 50 4.75 -18.98 -3.68
C ASP A 50 5.46 -17.87 -4.49
N GLY A 51 6.75 -17.62 -4.25
CA GLY A 51 7.53 -16.58 -4.92
C GLY A 51 7.36 -15.17 -4.34
N THR A 52 6.47 -14.98 -3.36
CA THR A 52 6.29 -13.67 -2.71
C THR A 52 7.44 -13.38 -1.74
N ILE A 53 7.62 -12.08 -1.41
CA ILE A 53 8.64 -11.61 -0.48
C ILE A 53 7.99 -11.07 0.79
N SER A 54 8.40 -11.58 1.94
CA SER A 54 7.91 -11.18 3.27
C SER A 54 9.01 -10.60 4.15
N ARG A 55 8.62 -9.86 5.18
CA ARG A 55 9.54 -9.21 6.15
C ARG A 55 9.42 -9.87 7.53
N ILE A 56 10.48 -9.81 8.33
CA ILE A 56 10.42 -10.23 9.73
C ILE A 56 9.91 -9.06 10.58
N ALA A 57 8.63 -9.10 10.96
CA ALA A 57 7.97 -7.99 11.68
C ALA A 57 8.68 -7.61 13.00
N ASN A 58 9.22 -8.60 13.72
CA ASN A 58 9.89 -8.39 15.01
C ASN A 58 11.42 -8.24 14.90
N TRP A 59 11.97 -7.96 13.70
CA TRP A 59 13.41 -7.97 13.46
C TRP A 59 14.18 -7.02 14.39
N GLN A 60 13.65 -5.82 14.61
CA GLN A 60 14.33 -4.78 15.37
C GLN A 60 14.50 -5.16 16.84
N ASN A 61 13.54 -5.89 17.38
CA ASN A 61 13.49 -6.31 18.78
C ASN A 61 14.36 -7.55 19.05
N LEU A 62 14.87 -8.23 18.01
CA LEU A 62 15.77 -9.36 18.20
C LEU A 62 17.14 -8.91 18.74
N SER A 63 17.68 -9.69 19.67
CA SER A 63 19.06 -9.54 20.13
C SER A 63 20.06 -9.87 19.02
N LYS A 64 21.31 -9.43 19.17
CA LYS A 64 22.36 -9.69 18.17
C LYS A 64 22.55 -11.19 17.88
N VAL A 65 22.50 -12.03 18.91
CA VAL A 65 22.65 -13.48 18.80
C VAL A 65 21.49 -14.12 18.03
N GLU A 66 20.26 -13.65 18.28
CA GLU A 66 19.08 -14.14 17.56
C GLU A 66 19.07 -13.67 16.10
N LYS A 67 19.52 -12.44 15.83
CA LYS A 67 19.71 -11.90 14.48
C LYS A 67 20.71 -12.75 13.69
N GLU A 68 21.85 -13.09 14.28
CA GLU A 68 22.88 -13.93 13.63
C GLU A 68 22.37 -15.34 13.29
N ARG A 69 21.69 -16.00 14.24
CA ARG A 69 21.06 -17.31 13.98
C ARG A 69 19.99 -17.21 12.89
N SER A 70 19.15 -16.19 12.96
CA SER A 70 18.08 -15.96 11.99
C SER A 70 18.65 -15.76 10.59
N LEU A 71 19.68 -14.92 10.44
CA LEU A 71 20.36 -14.69 9.16
C LEU A 71 20.94 -15.97 8.56
N ARG A 72 21.61 -16.78 9.38
CA ARG A 72 22.20 -18.05 8.93
C ARG A 72 21.14 -19.02 8.41
N LEU A 73 20.02 -19.16 9.12
CA LEU A 73 18.92 -20.02 8.70
C LEU A 73 18.20 -19.46 7.48
N LEU A 74 18.01 -18.14 7.44
CA LEU A 74 17.31 -17.46 6.36
C LEU A 74 18.06 -17.59 5.04
N ALA A 75 19.38 -17.40 5.05
CA ALA A 75 20.21 -17.56 3.86
C ALA A 75 20.05 -18.97 3.26
N LYS A 76 20.13 -20.01 4.08
CA LYS A 76 19.96 -21.40 3.62
C LYS A 76 18.57 -21.64 3.04
N ARG A 77 17.52 -21.18 3.71
CA ARG A 77 16.12 -21.41 3.31
C ARG A 77 15.74 -20.60 2.08
N ASN A 78 16.13 -19.34 2.00
CA ASN A 78 15.88 -18.51 0.83
C ASN A 78 16.61 -19.05 -0.39
N ASN A 79 17.85 -19.54 -0.25
CA ASN A 79 18.57 -20.12 -1.39
C ASN A 79 17.84 -21.36 -1.94
N ALA A 80 17.47 -22.31 -1.07
CA ALA A 80 16.73 -23.51 -1.49
C ALA A 80 15.38 -23.19 -2.16
N ARG A 81 14.66 -22.18 -1.65
CA ARG A 81 13.41 -21.72 -2.25
C ARG A 81 13.65 -21.05 -3.61
N MET A 82 14.65 -20.19 -3.72
CA MET A 82 15.00 -19.53 -4.98
C MET A 82 15.40 -20.54 -6.05
N GLU A 83 16.13 -21.59 -5.68
CA GLU A 83 16.51 -22.67 -6.60
C GLU A 83 15.29 -23.47 -7.06
N SER A 84 14.35 -23.75 -6.15
CA SER A 84 13.09 -24.43 -6.48
C SER A 84 12.19 -23.59 -7.41
N LEU A 85 12.07 -22.29 -7.14
CA LEU A 85 11.31 -21.37 -7.99
C LEU A 85 11.93 -21.26 -9.39
N LYS A 86 13.26 -21.09 -9.45
CA LYS A 86 14.00 -21.07 -10.72
C LYS A 86 13.85 -22.36 -11.52
N ALA A 87 13.75 -23.52 -10.87
CA ALA A 87 13.53 -24.79 -11.57
C ALA A 87 12.08 -24.93 -12.08
N GLY A 88 11.11 -24.37 -11.36
CA GLY A 88 9.69 -24.38 -11.73
C GLY A 88 9.30 -23.35 -12.79
N ASP A 89 9.99 -22.22 -12.86
CA ASP A 89 9.76 -21.14 -13.85
C ASP A 89 10.27 -21.46 -15.27
N GLN A 90 11.03 -22.54 -15.47
CA GLN A 90 11.64 -22.90 -16.75
C GLN A 90 10.77 -23.84 -17.61
N HIS A 91 9.45 -23.87 -17.38
CA HIS A 91 8.53 -24.80 -18.03
C HIS A 91 7.25 -24.15 -18.53
#